data_AF-A0A962BWM5-F1
#
_entry.id   AF-A0A962BWM5-F1
#
_cell.length_a   1.000
_cell.length_b   1.000
_cell.length_c   1.000
_cell.angle_alpha   90.00
_cell.angle_beta   90.00
_cell.angle_gamma   90.00
#
_symmetry.space_group_name_H-M   'P 1'
#
loop_
_entity.id
_entity.type
_entity.pdbx_description
1 polymer ?
#
loop_
_entity_poly.entity_id
_entity_poly.type
_entity_poly.pdbx_seq_one_letter_code
_entity_poly.pdbx_strand_id
1 'polypeptide(L)'
;MLRLITLVSLGLLAASPFAHAGKAFTQAYQQAAALAQQGRFEEAQVSMTAGLDSASNPEEALDGWKLMADLYEKQGKPEQALKAYKNASEQQSQLLERQKRAIERANEAIEASKQQIEAMNAEQSALEQQLKDLGGNQ
;
A
#
# COMPACT_ATOMS: atom_id res chain seq x y z
N MET A 1 -35.32 11.10 34.01
CA MET A 1 -35.45 10.96 32.54
C MET A 1 -34.51 9.86 32.09
N LEU A 2 -35.09 8.83 31.47
CA LEU A 2 -34.43 7.62 31.01
C LEU A 2 -33.87 7.87 29.60
N ARG A 3 -32.61 7.52 29.33
CA ARG A 3 -32.16 6.93 28.05
C ARG A 3 -30.74 6.38 28.17
N LEU A 4 -30.68 5.08 28.48
CA LEU A 4 -29.61 4.21 27.99
C LEU A 4 -29.59 4.29 26.46
N ILE A 5 -28.41 4.49 25.87
CA ILE A 5 -28.12 3.95 24.54
C ILE A 5 -26.77 3.25 24.64
N THR A 6 -26.85 2.00 25.05
CA THR A 6 -25.86 0.98 24.72
C THR A 6 -26.01 0.70 23.23
N LEU A 7 -24.98 0.97 22.43
CA LEU A 7 -24.87 0.42 21.07
C LEU A 7 -23.62 -0.46 21.02
N VAL A 8 -23.81 -1.69 21.50
CA VAL A 8 -23.05 -2.85 21.01
C VAL A 8 -23.48 -3.03 19.56
N SER A 9 -22.68 -2.55 18.62
CA SER A 9 -22.75 -3.00 17.23
C SER A 9 -21.68 -4.05 17.00
N LEU A 10 -21.99 -5.26 17.50
CA LEU A 10 -21.45 -6.51 16.97
C LEU A 10 -22.01 -6.66 15.56
N GLY A 11 -21.20 -6.34 14.55
CA GLY A 11 -21.61 -6.32 13.16
C GLY A 11 -20.53 -6.90 12.26
N LEU A 12 -20.66 -8.21 12.01
CA LEU A 12 -20.17 -8.94 10.83
C LEU A 12 -18.68 -8.78 10.47
N LEU A 13 -17.91 -9.82 10.78
CA LEU A 13 -16.69 -10.18 10.06
C LEU A 13 -17.06 -10.60 8.63
N ALA A 14 -17.54 -9.67 7.80
CA ALA A 14 -17.57 -9.87 6.37
C ALA A 14 -16.10 -9.85 5.95
N ALA A 15 -15.51 -11.03 5.73
CA ALA A 15 -14.20 -11.15 5.12
C ALA A 15 -14.23 -10.31 3.85
N SER A 16 -13.55 -9.17 3.89
CA SER A 16 -13.57 -8.21 2.79
C SER A 16 -13.12 -8.95 1.53
N PRO A 17 -13.78 -8.75 0.37
CA PRO A 17 -13.30 -9.34 -0.88
C PRO A 17 -11.83 -8.96 -1.17
N PHE A 18 -11.36 -7.85 -0.61
CA PHE A 18 -9.97 -7.40 -0.61
C PHE A 18 -8.99 -8.30 0.15
N ALA A 19 -9.42 -9.06 1.17
CA ALA A 19 -8.55 -9.97 1.91
C ALA A 19 -8.23 -11.27 1.13
N HIS A 20 -8.99 -11.57 0.08
CA HIS A 20 -8.84 -12.78 -0.73
C HIS A 20 -7.94 -12.58 -1.95
N ALA A 21 -7.92 -11.37 -2.52
CA ALA A 21 -7.24 -11.11 -3.77
C ALA A 21 -5.70 -11.18 -3.63
N GLY A 22 -5.13 -10.67 -2.53
CA GLY A 22 -3.70 -10.88 -2.22
C GLY A 22 -3.34 -12.34 -1.87
N LYS A 23 -4.27 -13.10 -1.26
CA LYS A 23 -4.06 -14.53 -0.98
C LYS A 23 -4.04 -15.36 -2.25
N ALA A 24 -4.95 -15.07 -3.19
CA ALA A 24 -5.03 -15.75 -4.48
C ALA A 24 -3.75 -15.51 -5.30
N PHE A 25 -3.26 -14.26 -5.37
CA PHE A 25 -1.98 -13.95 -5.99
C PHE A 25 -0.84 -14.72 -5.32
N THR A 26 -0.73 -14.65 -3.99
CA THR A 26 0.37 -15.28 -3.23
C THR A 26 0.43 -16.79 -3.49
N GLN A 27 -0.73 -17.45 -3.49
CA GLN A 27 -0.81 -18.89 -3.76
C GLN A 27 -0.37 -19.22 -5.18
N ALA A 28 -0.86 -18.48 -6.17
CA ALA A 28 -0.49 -18.64 -7.57
C ALA A 28 1.02 -18.42 -7.80
N TYR A 29 1.59 -17.39 -7.15
CA TYR A 29 3.02 -17.10 -7.21
C TYR A 29 3.87 -18.23 -6.62
N GLN A 30 3.51 -18.72 -5.43
CA GLN A 30 4.22 -19.83 -4.79
C GLN A 30 4.15 -21.12 -5.62
N GLN A 31 2.98 -21.43 -6.17
CA GLN A 31 2.80 -22.57 -7.06
C GLN A 31 3.63 -22.42 -8.34
N ALA A 32 3.58 -21.26 -8.98
CA ALA A 32 4.38 -20.98 -10.17
C ALA A 32 5.88 -21.12 -9.90
N ALA A 33 6.37 -20.57 -8.80
CA ALA A 33 7.77 -20.68 -8.40
C ALA A 33 8.19 -22.14 -8.16
N ALA A 34 7.34 -22.93 -7.49
CA ALA A 34 7.61 -24.36 -7.26
C ALA A 34 7.64 -25.16 -8.57
N LEU A 35 6.70 -24.89 -9.49
CA LEU A 35 6.67 -25.50 -10.83
C LEU A 35 7.91 -25.10 -11.65
N ALA A 36 8.33 -23.85 -11.57
CA ALA A 36 9.54 -23.35 -12.23
C ALA A 36 10.81 -24.07 -11.75
N GLN A 37 10.93 -24.31 -10.44
CA GLN A 37 12.04 -25.08 -9.87
C GLN A 37 12.07 -26.54 -10.36
N GLN A 38 10.90 -27.10 -10.69
CA GLN A 38 10.78 -28.44 -11.29
C GLN A 38 11.01 -28.44 -12.82
N GLY A 39 11.29 -27.29 -13.43
CA GLY A 39 11.42 -27.16 -14.89
C GLY A 39 10.09 -27.19 -15.66
N ARG A 40 8.95 -27.17 -14.94
CA ARG A 40 7.59 -27.20 -15.51
C ARG A 40 7.13 -25.79 -15.86
N PHE A 41 7.82 -25.18 -16.81
CA PHE A 41 7.70 -23.74 -17.08
C PHE A 41 6.32 -23.34 -17.63
N GLU A 42 5.70 -24.16 -18.47
CA GLU A 42 4.38 -23.89 -19.04
C GLU A 42 3.30 -23.88 -17.95
N GLU A 43 3.35 -24.82 -17.00
CA GLU A 43 2.41 -24.88 -15.88
C GLU A 43 2.64 -23.74 -14.88
N ALA A 44 3.90 -23.36 -14.70
CA ALA A 44 4.26 -22.17 -13.93
C ALA A 44 3.64 -20.91 -14.56
N GLN A 45 3.69 -20.78 -15.89
CA GLN A 45 3.08 -19.66 -16.61
C GLN A 45 1.56 -19.62 -16.46
N VAL A 46 0.89 -20.77 -16.55
CA VAL A 46 -0.57 -20.85 -16.32
C VAL A 46 -0.92 -20.40 -14.90
N SER A 47 -0.20 -20.90 -13.90
CA SER A 47 -0.40 -20.52 -12.50
C SER A 47 -0.18 -19.02 -12.32
N MET A 48 0.91 -18.47 -12.87
CA MET A 48 1.24 -17.06 -12.71
C MET A 48 0.29 -16.13 -13.47
N THR A 49 -0.26 -16.57 -14.61
CA THR A 49 -1.27 -15.80 -15.35
C THR A 49 -2.53 -15.62 -14.49
N ALA A 50 -3.02 -16.68 -13.86
CA ALA A 50 -4.16 -16.59 -12.93
C ALA A 50 -3.84 -15.72 -11.70
N GLY A 51 -2.59 -15.77 -11.23
CA GLY A 51 -2.12 -14.89 -10.17
C GLY A 51 -2.17 -13.42 -10.58
N LEU A 52 -1.64 -13.08 -11.75
CA LEU A 52 -1.66 -11.72 -12.30
C LEU A 52 -3.09 -11.18 -12.49
N ASP A 53 -4.04 -12.01 -12.92
CA ASP A 53 -5.45 -11.65 -13.00
C ASP A 53 -6.08 -11.32 -11.63
N SER A 54 -5.50 -11.85 -10.55
CA SER A 54 -5.92 -11.65 -9.17
C SER A 54 -5.11 -10.57 -8.43
N ALA A 55 -4.08 -10.01 -9.06
CA ALA A 55 -3.19 -9.04 -8.44
C ALA A 55 -3.97 -7.76 -8.06
N SER A 56 -3.84 -7.34 -6.81
CA SER A 56 -4.61 -6.21 -6.25
C SER A 56 -3.80 -4.93 -6.12
N ASN A 57 -2.48 -5.03 -6.25
CA ASN A 57 -1.58 -3.91 -6.12
C ASN A 57 -0.40 -4.04 -7.09
N PRO A 58 0.33 -2.93 -7.34
CA PRO A 58 1.44 -2.93 -8.27
C PRO A 58 2.66 -3.75 -7.79
N GLU A 59 2.83 -4.00 -6.48
CA GLU A 59 3.90 -4.87 -5.95
C GLU A 59 3.68 -6.32 -6.38
N GLU A 60 2.47 -6.84 -6.20
CA GLU A 60 2.07 -8.17 -6.65
C GLU A 60 2.23 -8.29 -8.17
N ALA A 61 1.68 -7.34 -8.92
CA ALA A 61 1.81 -7.35 -10.37
C ALA A 61 3.29 -7.29 -10.81
N LEU A 62 4.12 -6.48 -10.14
CA LEU A 62 5.56 -6.39 -10.40
C LEU A 62 6.25 -7.76 -10.24
N ASP A 63 6.03 -8.43 -9.11
CA ASP A 63 6.63 -9.74 -8.82
C ASP A 63 6.15 -10.81 -9.81
N GLY A 64 4.85 -10.82 -10.13
CA GLY A 64 4.29 -11.74 -11.11
C GLY A 64 4.88 -11.56 -12.51
N TRP A 65 5.05 -10.31 -12.97
CA TRP A 65 5.66 -10.02 -14.26
C TRP A 65 7.16 -10.37 -14.31
N LYS A 66 7.89 -10.19 -13.21
CA LYS A 66 9.29 -10.64 -13.11
C LYS A 66 9.40 -12.15 -13.21
N LEU A 67 8.55 -12.90 -12.50
CA LEU A 67 8.54 -14.35 -12.60
C LEU A 67 8.19 -14.81 -14.03
N MET A 68 7.20 -14.18 -14.68
CA MET A 68 6.88 -14.48 -16.08
C MET A 68 8.06 -14.24 -17.02
N ALA A 69 8.82 -13.16 -16.82
CA ALA A 69 10.00 -12.87 -17.62
C ALA A 69 11.06 -13.98 -17.46
N ASP A 70 11.38 -14.36 -16.22
CA ASP A 70 12.34 -15.43 -15.92
C ASP A 70 11.90 -16.78 -16.52
N LEU A 71 10.60 -17.08 -16.50
CA LEU A 71 10.03 -18.27 -17.13
C LEU A 71 10.22 -18.25 -18.65
N TYR A 72 9.99 -17.12 -19.30
CA TYR A 72 10.21 -16.98 -20.73
C TYR A 72 11.69 -17.07 -21.11
N GLU A 73 12.61 -16.51 -20.32
CA GLU A 73 14.06 -16.66 -20.54
C GLU A 73 14.49 -18.13 -20.48
N LYS A 74 14.02 -18.87 -19.47
CA LYS A 74 14.34 -20.30 -19.32
C LYS A 74 13.80 -21.16 -20.47
N GLN A 75 12.72 -20.73 -21.11
CA GLN A 75 12.16 -21.35 -22.31
C GLN A 75 12.82 -20.91 -23.63
N GLY A 76 13.80 -19.99 -23.58
CA GLY A 76 14.43 -19.44 -24.79
C GLY A 76 13.49 -18.55 -25.61
N LYS A 77 12.56 -17.84 -24.95
CA LYS A 77 11.55 -16.95 -25.55
C LYS A 77 11.84 -15.46 -25.21
N PRO A 78 12.91 -14.87 -25.78
CA PRO A 78 13.40 -13.55 -25.35
C PRO A 78 12.41 -12.41 -25.66
N GLU A 79 11.62 -12.49 -26.72
CA GLU A 79 10.65 -11.45 -27.06
C GLU A 79 9.52 -11.37 -26.01
N GLN A 80 9.05 -12.52 -25.55
CA GLN A 80 8.04 -12.60 -24.49
C GLN A 80 8.62 -12.18 -23.14
N ALA A 81 9.87 -12.56 -22.84
CA ALA A 81 10.58 -12.10 -21.64
C ALA A 81 10.68 -10.57 -21.63
N LEU A 82 11.09 -9.96 -22.75
CA LEU A 82 11.16 -8.51 -22.89
C LEU A 82 9.80 -7.83 -22.66
N LYS A 83 8.71 -8.41 -23.16
CA LYS A 83 7.36 -7.90 -22.91
C LYS A 83 6.99 -7.97 -21.43
N ALA A 84 7.32 -9.08 -20.76
CA ALA A 84 7.08 -9.24 -19.32
C ALA A 84 7.91 -8.24 -18.50
N TYR A 85 9.18 -7.99 -18.85
CA TYR A 85 9.98 -6.96 -18.21
C TYR A 85 9.44 -5.54 -18.41
N LYS A 86 8.87 -5.23 -19.59
CA LYS A 86 8.18 -3.95 -19.81
C LYS A 86 7.00 -3.79 -18.87
N ASN A 87 6.15 -4.81 -18.75
CA ASN A 87 5.03 -4.80 -17.82
C ASN A 87 5.49 -4.61 -16.37
N ALA A 88 6.58 -5.30 -15.96
CA ALA A 88 7.19 -5.13 -14.64
C ALA A 88 7.66 -3.67 -14.42
N SER A 89 8.33 -3.08 -15.41
CA SER A 89 8.80 -1.68 -15.35
C SER A 89 7.65 -0.67 -15.19
N GLU A 90 6.52 -0.92 -15.84
CA GLU A 90 5.31 -0.11 -15.68
C GLU A 90 4.79 -0.16 -14.24
N GLN A 91 4.77 -1.35 -13.62
CA GLN A 91 4.38 -1.49 -12.21
C GLN A 91 5.36 -0.78 -11.27
N GLN A 92 6.66 -0.91 -11.52
CA GLN A 92 7.70 -0.22 -10.75
C GLN A 92 7.53 1.31 -10.81
N SER A 93 7.17 1.83 -11.98
CA SER A 93 6.89 3.25 -12.17
C SER A 93 5.66 3.70 -11.37
N GLN A 94 4.60 2.89 -11.35
CA GLN A 94 3.42 3.18 -10.52
C GLN A 94 3.74 3.18 -9.01
N LEU A 95 4.61 2.26 -8.56
CA LEU A 95 5.06 2.23 -7.16
C LEU A 95 5.85 3.49 -6.80
N LEU A 96 6.73 3.94 -7.68
CA LEU A 96 7.49 5.17 -7.46
C LEU A 96 6.56 6.40 -7.34
N GLU A 97 5.56 6.51 -8.22
CA GLU A 97 4.57 7.60 -8.17
C GLU A 97 3.68 7.53 -6.92
N ARG A 98 3.37 6.32 -6.42
CA ARG A 98 2.66 6.17 -5.14
C ARG A 98 3.54 6.63 -3.98
N GLN A 99 4.81 6.23 -3.94
CA GLN A 99 5.75 6.64 -2.90
C GLN A 99 5.95 8.16 -2.90
N LYS A 100 6.13 8.77 -4.07
CA LYS A 100 6.26 10.22 -4.21
C LYS A 100 5.07 10.97 -3.61
N ARG A 101 3.85 10.57 -3.98
CA ARG A 101 2.62 11.18 -3.41
C ARG A 101 2.48 10.95 -1.91
N ALA A 102 2.94 9.83 -1.39
CA ALA A 102 2.93 9.57 0.05
C ALA A 102 3.89 10.52 0.80
N ILE A 103 5.08 10.76 0.25
CA ILE A 103 6.05 11.71 0.79
C ILE A 103 5.50 13.14 0.74
N GLU A 104 4.89 13.54 -0.37
CA GLU A 104 4.27 14.87 -0.50
C GLU A 104 3.21 15.11 0.58
N ARG A 105 2.30 14.15 0.78
CA ARG A 105 1.29 14.23 1.86
C ARG A 105 1.90 14.25 3.26
N ALA A 106 2.96 13.49 3.48
CA ALA A 106 3.66 13.51 4.77
C ALA A 106 4.26 14.90 5.04
N ASN A 107 4.87 15.53 4.03
CA ASN A 107 5.40 16.88 4.14
C ASN A 107 4.30 17.91 4.43
N GLU A 108 3.17 17.84 3.73
CA GLU A 108 2.01 18.70 4.01
C GLU A 108 1.50 18.56 5.45
N ALA A 109 1.41 17.32 5.95
CA ALA A 109 0.99 17.06 7.33
C ALA A 109 1.99 17.60 8.37
N ILE A 110 3.29 17.52 8.08
CA ILE A 110 4.34 18.07 8.93
C ILE A 110 4.23 19.60 9.00
N GLU A 111 4.06 20.27 7.86
CA GLU A 111 3.90 21.73 7.84
C GLU A 111 2.62 22.19 8.55
N ALA A 112 1.50 21.48 8.38
CA ALA A 112 0.28 21.77 9.12
C ALA A 112 0.47 21.61 10.64
N SER A 113 1.17 20.56 11.07
CA SER A 113 1.47 20.32 12.49
C SER A 113 2.37 21.42 13.06
N LYS A 114 3.34 21.90 12.28
CA LYS A 114 4.22 23.01 12.65
C LYS A 114 3.42 24.30 12.86
N GLN A 115 2.51 24.64 11.94
CA GLN A 115 1.65 25.82 12.07
C GLN A 115 0.75 25.74 13.32
N GLN A 116 0.23 24.56 13.64
CA GLN A 116 -0.57 24.35 14.84
C GLN A 116 0.26 24.56 16.12
N ILE A 117 1.49 24.07 16.17
CA ILE A 117 2.41 24.30 17.30
C ILE A 117 2.71 25.79 17.46
N GLU A 118 2.98 26.50 16.36
CA GLU A 118 3.21 27.95 16.39
C GLU A 118 1.99 28.72 16.92
N ALA A 119 0.79 28.35 16.48
CA ALA A 119 -0.46 28.93 16.97
C ALA A 119 -0.67 28.68 18.47
N MET A 120 -0.43 27.45 18.93
CA MET A 120 -0.52 27.10 20.36
C MET A 120 0.47 27.88 21.21
N ASN A 121 1.71 28.05 20.74
CA ASN A 121 2.72 28.83 21.44
C ASN A 121 2.34 30.32 21.52
N ALA A 122 1.75 30.87 20.46
CA ALA A 122 1.25 32.24 20.45
C ALA A 122 0.08 32.44 21.43
N GLU A 123 -0.86 31.48 21.48
CA GLU A 123 -1.97 31.50 22.43
C GLU A 123 -1.48 31.40 23.87
N GLN A 124 -0.53 30.50 24.15
CA GLN A 124 0.09 30.39 25.47
C GLN A 124 0.74 31.71 25.89
N SER A 125 1.52 32.34 25.00
CA SER A 125 2.16 33.62 25.30
C SER A 125 1.14 34.73 25.56
N ALA A 126 0.03 34.77 24.83
CA ALA A 126 -1.05 35.72 25.05
C ALA A 126 -1.73 35.52 26.42
N LEU A 127 -1.99 34.27 26.81
CA LEU A 127 -2.55 33.93 28.13
C LEU A 127 -1.59 34.30 29.28
N GLU A 128 -0.29 34.02 29.12
CA GLU A 128 0.73 34.40 30.10
C GLU A 128 0.77 35.93 30.32
N GLN A 129 0.67 36.70 29.24
CA GLN A 129 0.62 38.16 29.32
C GLN A 129 -0.65 38.65 30.05
N GLN A 130 -1.81 38.08 29.72
CA GLN A 130 -3.08 38.41 30.39
C GLN A 130 -3.02 38.14 31.90
N LEU A 131 -2.44 37.00 32.32
CA LEU A 131 -2.26 36.67 33.73
C LEU A 131 -1.36 37.68 34.44
N LYS A 132 -0.28 38.14 33.79
CA LYS A 132 0.63 39.14 34.33
C LYS A 132 -0.07 40.50 34.54
N ASP A 133 -0.87 40.93 33.57
CA ASP A 133 -1.60 42.21 33.65
C ASP A 133 -2.68 42.18 34.75
N LEU A 134 -3.32 41.04 34.99
CA LEU A 134 -4.25 40.85 36.10
C LEU A 134 -3.56 40.81 37.47
N GLY A 135 -2.36 40.20 37.56
CA GLY A 135 -1.58 40.12 38.79
C GLY A 135 -0.83 41.40 39.18
N GLY A 136 -0.55 42.28 38.22
CA GLY A 136 0.11 43.57 38.44
C GLY A 136 -0.82 44.72 38.87
N ASN A 137 -2.13 44.49 38.93
CA ASN A 137 -3.16 45.46 39.32
C ASN A 137 -3.57 45.35 40.81
N GLN A 138 -2.70 44.82 41.68
CA GLN A 138 -2.89 44.78 43.14
C GLN A 138 -1.94 45.74 43.86
#